data_AF-A0A1I4VJ65-F1
#
_entry.id   AF-A0A1I4VJ65-F1
#
_cell.length_a   1.000
_cell.length_b   1.000
_cell.length_c   1.000
_cell.angle_alpha   90.00
_cell.angle_beta   90.00
_cell.angle_gamma   90.00
#
_symmetry.space_group_name_H-M   'P 1'
#
loop_
_entity.id
_entity.type
_entity.pdbx_description
1 polymer ?
#
loop_
_entity_poly.entity_id
_entity_poly.type
_entity_poly.pdbx_seq_one_letter_code
_entity_poly.pdbx_strand_id
1 'polypeptide(L)'
;MMKRVLILALLIVLTMAGAPGPLGDFREITVPTDEWHKVPALLHVPQGSAKEKYPLIICFHGRSIAGHDISKLFREGIPRQIKEGRKIQAVNKTDGKLYKFVVLAPLAESWGINPPQLEFILNDVLKKYPIDSSRIYLTGYSAGGWCTLMSMTDTKHLTSRIAATVPMSPAPMYPENYGKFKLVTDAGVHAWYFAGTAEPQFLENSQRCIDSTNHYQKGLVKLTKHDKGHTGWHEFYDPAYRDSIDNMSIYEWMLQFKRKK
;
A
#
# COMPACT_ATOMS: atom_id res chain seq x y z
N MET A 1 -6.82 -58.85 -39.62
CA MET A 1 -5.61 -58.02 -39.86
C MET A 1 -6.07 -56.59 -40.07
N MET A 2 -5.90 -55.70 -39.09
CA MET A 2 -5.95 -54.23 -39.23
C MET A 2 -5.58 -53.61 -37.87
N LYS A 3 -4.32 -53.18 -37.73
CA LYS A 3 -3.84 -52.42 -36.57
C LYS A 3 -4.17 -50.95 -36.80
N ARG A 4 -4.97 -50.34 -35.92
CA ARG A 4 -5.15 -48.88 -35.88
C ARG A 4 -3.97 -48.29 -35.10
N VAL A 5 -3.18 -47.46 -35.78
CA VAL A 5 -2.11 -46.66 -35.17
C VAL A 5 -2.75 -45.37 -34.66
N LEU A 6 -2.74 -45.16 -33.34
CA LEU A 6 -3.05 -43.86 -32.74
C LEU A 6 -1.79 -43.00 -32.81
N ILE A 7 -1.85 -41.90 -33.56
CA ILE A 7 -0.83 -40.85 -33.53
C ILE A 7 -1.24 -39.86 -32.44
N LEU A 8 -0.49 -39.85 -31.34
CA LEU A 8 -0.64 -38.90 -30.24
C LEU A 8 0.11 -37.61 -30.62
N ALA A 9 -0.63 -36.56 -31.00
CA ALA A 9 -0.06 -35.25 -31.25
C ALA A 9 0.24 -34.57 -29.89
N LEU A 10 1.53 -34.49 -29.54
CA LEU A 10 2.00 -33.78 -28.35
C LEU A 10 2.05 -32.28 -28.68
N LEU A 11 1.06 -31.53 -28.20
CA LEU A 11 1.05 -30.06 -28.28
C LEU A 11 2.00 -29.50 -27.22
N ILE A 12 3.22 -29.15 -27.63
CA ILE A 12 4.16 -28.38 -26.81
C ILE A 12 3.71 -26.92 -26.87
N VAL A 13 3.11 -26.43 -25.78
CA VAL A 13 2.86 -24.99 -25.60
C VAL A 13 4.16 -24.37 -25.11
N LEU A 14 4.96 -23.82 -26.03
CA LEU A 14 6.05 -22.92 -25.68
C LEU A 14 5.46 -21.60 -25.17
N THR A 15 5.59 -21.35 -23.86
CA THR A 15 5.36 -20.02 -23.30
C THR A 15 6.63 -19.20 -23.49
N MET A 16 6.66 -18.39 -24.54
CA MET A 16 7.67 -17.34 -24.69
C MET A 16 7.40 -16.28 -23.60
N ALA A 17 8.28 -16.21 -22.59
CA ALA A 17 8.29 -15.08 -21.66
C ALA A 17 8.75 -13.84 -22.46
N GLY A 18 7.79 -13.07 -22.97
CA GLY A 18 8.05 -11.78 -23.59
C GLY A 18 8.66 -10.82 -22.57
N ALA A 19 9.53 -9.91 -23.03
CA ALA A 19 10.01 -8.81 -22.21
C ALA A 19 8.79 -8.09 -21.59
N PRO A 20 8.84 -7.71 -20.30
CA PRO A 20 7.72 -7.02 -19.68
C PRO A 20 7.38 -5.76 -20.49
N GLY A 21 6.11 -5.60 -20.84
CA GLY A 21 5.62 -4.39 -21.49
C GLY A 21 5.88 -3.13 -20.63
N PRO A 22 5.55 -1.93 -21.12
CA PRO A 22 5.85 -0.67 -20.42
C PRO A 22 5.28 -0.56 -18.99
N LEU A 23 4.27 -1.37 -18.66
CA LEU A 23 3.65 -1.44 -17.33
C LEU A 23 4.23 -2.54 -16.41
N GLY A 24 5.15 -3.37 -16.90
CA GLY A 24 5.67 -4.53 -16.15
C GLY A 24 4.56 -5.47 -15.70
N ASP A 25 4.56 -5.84 -14.42
CA ASP A 25 3.54 -6.70 -13.81
C ASP A 25 2.24 -5.95 -13.41
N PHE A 26 2.10 -4.67 -13.78
CA PHE A 26 0.88 -3.90 -13.54
C PHE A 26 -0.09 -3.93 -14.71
N ARG A 27 -1.36 -3.75 -14.37
CA ARG A 27 -2.42 -3.36 -15.29
C ARG A 27 -2.84 -1.94 -14.98
N GLU A 28 -3.05 -1.14 -16.01
CA GLU A 28 -3.76 0.13 -15.84
C GLU A 28 -5.26 -0.15 -15.74
N ILE A 29 -5.91 0.43 -14.73
CA ILE A 29 -7.35 0.37 -14.51
C ILE A 29 -7.88 1.78 -14.21
N THR A 30 -9.20 1.93 -14.15
CA THR A 30 -9.85 3.12 -13.60
C THR A 30 -10.61 2.74 -12.33
N VAL A 31 -10.52 3.58 -11.31
CA VAL A 31 -11.21 3.40 -10.03
C VAL A 31 -12.13 4.59 -9.75
N PRO A 32 -13.34 4.37 -9.19
CA PRO A 32 -14.25 5.45 -8.85
C PRO A 32 -13.74 6.26 -7.67
N THR A 33 -13.85 7.58 -7.76
CA THR A 33 -13.55 8.53 -6.68
C THR A 33 -14.83 9.10 -6.06
N ASP A 34 -15.93 9.00 -6.79
CA ASP A 34 -17.30 9.25 -6.33
C ASP A 34 -18.27 8.56 -7.31
N GLU A 35 -19.54 8.95 -7.33
CA GLU A 35 -20.57 8.40 -8.23
C GLU A 35 -20.34 8.73 -9.72
N TRP A 36 -19.62 9.81 -10.02
CA TRP A 36 -19.52 10.43 -11.34
C TRP A 36 -18.09 10.42 -11.90
N HIS A 37 -17.09 10.46 -11.02
CA HIS A 37 -15.69 10.63 -11.40
C HIS A 37 -14.86 9.37 -11.14
N LYS A 38 -13.79 9.23 -11.93
CA LYS A 38 -12.82 8.15 -11.84
C LYS A 38 -11.43 8.69 -12.06
N VAL A 39 -10.45 8.00 -11.48
CA VAL A 39 -9.02 8.26 -11.73
C VAL A 39 -8.33 7.00 -12.25
N PRO A 40 -7.27 7.14 -13.05
CA PRO A 40 -6.47 5.99 -13.45
C PRO A 40 -5.66 5.46 -12.26
N ALA A 41 -5.39 4.17 -12.26
CA ALA A 41 -4.63 3.50 -11.23
C ALA A 41 -3.80 2.34 -11.81
N LEU A 42 -2.66 2.07 -11.19
CA LEU A 42 -1.91 0.84 -11.44
C LEU A 42 -2.38 -0.24 -10.45
N LEU A 43 -2.73 -1.40 -10.98
CA LEU A 43 -3.10 -2.58 -10.21
C LEU A 43 -2.17 -3.76 -10.51
N HIS A 44 -1.53 -4.28 -9.48
CA HIS A 44 -0.83 -5.56 -9.51
C HIS A 44 -1.63 -6.59 -8.71
N VAL A 45 -1.99 -7.70 -9.35
CA VAL A 45 -2.63 -8.85 -8.70
C VAL A 45 -1.69 -10.04 -8.82
N PRO A 46 -1.25 -10.64 -7.69
CA PRO A 46 -0.33 -11.76 -7.73
C PRO A 46 -0.99 -12.99 -8.37
N GLN A 47 -0.18 -13.81 -9.05
CA GLN A 47 -0.64 -15.08 -9.57
C GLN A 47 -0.86 -16.09 -8.42
N GLY A 48 -1.98 -16.80 -8.48
CA GLY A 48 -2.32 -17.92 -7.59
C GLY A 48 -3.71 -18.48 -7.90
N SER A 49 -4.25 -19.31 -7.00
CA SER A 49 -5.53 -19.99 -7.23
C SER A 49 -6.73 -19.05 -7.15
N ALA A 50 -7.82 -19.36 -7.85
CA ALA A 50 -9.05 -18.56 -7.83
C ALA A 50 -9.73 -18.44 -6.45
N LYS A 51 -9.36 -19.31 -5.49
CA LYS A 51 -9.90 -19.30 -4.12
C LYS A 51 -9.03 -18.51 -3.14
N GLU A 52 -7.81 -18.15 -3.52
CA GLU A 52 -6.89 -17.46 -2.62
C GLU A 52 -7.22 -15.97 -2.56
N LYS A 53 -7.29 -15.42 -1.34
CA LYS A 53 -7.45 -13.98 -1.09
C LYS A 53 -6.15 -13.40 -0.56
N TYR A 54 -5.80 -12.21 -1.01
CA TYR A 54 -4.52 -11.55 -0.71
C TYR A 54 -4.72 -10.28 0.12
N PRO A 55 -3.77 -9.95 1.02
CA PRO A 55 -3.70 -8.62 1.60
C PRO A 55 -3.63 -7.53 0.52
N LEU A 56 -4.24 -6.38 0.78
CA LEU A 56 -4.21 -5.21 -0.10
C LEU A 56 -3.25 -4.15 0.45
N ILE A 57 -2.37 -3.62 -0.39
CA ILE A 57 -1.62 -2.39 -0.12
C ILE A 57 -2.10 -1.31 -1.09
N ILE A 58 -2.60 -0.20 -0.55
CA ILE A 58 -2.89 1.01 -1.32
C ILE A 58 -1.72 1.98 -1.16
N CYS A 59 -1.15 2.39 -2.30
CA CYS A 59 0.03 3.22 -2.38
C CYS A 59 -0.35 4.64 -2.82
N PHE A 60 -0.21 5.61 -1.93
CA PHE A 60 -0.42 7.02 -2.25
C PHE A 60 0.88 7.70 -2.64
N HIS A 61 0.87 8.32 -3.81
CA HIS A 61 2.03 9.04 -4.33
C HIS A 61 2.23 10.41 -3.65
N GLY A 62 3.43 10.98 -3.77
CA GLY A 62 3.70 12.36 -3.38
C GLY A 62 3.17 13.37 -4.41
N ARG A 63 3.08 14.64 -4.03
CA ARG A 63 2.48 15.70 -4.88
C ARG A 63 3.10 15.80 -6.27
N SER A 64 4.42 15.61 -6.38
CA SER A 64 5.14 15.70 -7.66
C SER A 64 4.69 14.66 -8.70
N ILE A 65 4.04 13.59 -8.27
CA ILE A 65 3.53 12.52 -9.13
C ILE A 65 2.13 12.82 -9.68
N ALA A 66 1.34 13.63 -8.98
CA ALA A 66 -0.03 13.97 -9.37
C ALA A 66 -0.15 14.47 -10.82
N GLY A 67 -1.32 14.28 -11.42
CA GLY A 67 -1.66 14.72 -12.77
C GLY A 67 -2.38 13.63 -13.57
N HIS A 68 -2.18 13.61 -14.88
CA HIS A 68 -2.87 12.70 -15.80
C HIS A 68 -1.94 11.65 -16.46
N ASP A 69 -0.64 11.72 -16.18
CA ASP A 69 0.35 10.77 -16.71
C ASP A 69 0.59 9.62 -15.74
N ILE A 70 -0.06 8.48 -15.99
CA ILE A 70 0.02 7.26 -15.18
C ILE A 70 1.45 6.72 -15.04
N SER A 71 2.32 6.97 -16.02
CA SER A 71 3.69 6.49 -16.00
C SER A 71 4.51 7.10 -14.86
N LYS A 72 4.09 8.26 -14.33
CA LYS A 72 4.73 8.92 -13.19
C LYS A 72 4.66 8.09 -11.91
N LEU A 73 3.66 7.22 -11.75
CA LEU A 73 3.57 6.34 -10.57
C LEU A 73 4.78 5.42 -10.44
N PHE A 74 5.45 5.09 -11.54
CA PHE A 74 6.66 4.27 -11.53
C PHE A 74 7.94 4.99 -11.08
N ARG A 75 7.88 6.30 -10.82
CA ARG A 75 9.06 7.07 -10.39
C ARG A 75 9.46 6.80 -8.95
N GLU A 76 8.53 6.32 -8.11
CA GLU A 76 8.78 6.10 -6.69
C GLU A 76 7.79 5.10 -6.07
N GLY A 77 8.05 4.66 -4.83
CA GLY A 77 7.15 3.82 -4.06
C GLY A 77 7.10 2.37 -4.55
N ILE A 78 6.12 1.61 -4.07
CA ILE A 78 5.94 0.19 -4.44
C ILE A 78 5.82 -0.02 -5.97
N PRO A 79 5.14 0.85 -6.75
CA PRO A 79 5.11 0.67 -8.20
C PRO A 79 6.50 0.70 -8.85
N ARG A 80 7.41 1.55 -8.36
CA ARG A 80 8.80 1.54 -8.80
C ARG A 80 9.51 0.22 -8.47
N GLN A 81 9.33 -0.30 -7.26
CA GLN A 81 9.93 -1.57 -6.82
C GLN A 81 9.58 -2.73 -7.76
N ILE A 82 8.29 -2.85 -8.10
CA ILE A 82 7.79 -3.88 -9.02
C ILE A 82 8.33 -3.65 -10.44
N LYS A 83 8.39 -2.41 -10.92
CA LYS A 83 8.96 -2.10 -12.25
C LYS A 83 10.45 -2.46 -12.33
N GLU A 84 11.18 -2.35 -11.21
CA GLU A 84 12.58 -2.77 -11.09
C GLU A 84 12.74 -4.29 -10.89
N GLY A 85 11.65 -5.07 -10.95
CA GLY A 85 11.67 -6.54 -10.87
C GLY A 85 11.65 -7.11 -9.45
N ARG A 86 11.42 -6.28 -8.42
CA ARG A 86 11.36 -6.73 -7.03
C ARG A 86 10.00 -7.37 -6.75
N LYS A 87 10.01 -8.51 -6.06
CA LYS A 87 8.79 -9.23 -5.68
C LYS A 87 8.22 -8.66 -4.39
N ILE A 88 6.99 -8.17 -4.46
CA ILE A 88 6.25 -7.68 -3.28
C ILE A 88 5.57 -8.86 -2.61
N GLN A 89 6.32 -9.51 -1.72
CA GLN A 89 5.89 -10.66 -0.92
C GLN A 89 6.72 -10.72 0.37
N ALA A 90 6.15 -11.26 1.44
CA ALA A 90 6.82 -11.38 2.73
C ALA A 90 6.31 -12.59 3.51
N VAL A 91 7.16 -13.15 4.36
CA VAL A 91 6.76 -14.20 5.31
C VAL A 91 6.22 -13.53 6.56
N ASN A 92 5.01 -13.87 6.97
CA ASN A 92 4.46 -13.39 8.22
C ASN A 92 5.14 -14.11 9.39
N LYS A 93 5.85 -13.39 10.26
CA LYS A 93 6.54 -13.98 11.42
C LYS A 93 5.59 -14.67 12.41
N THR A 94 4.31 -14.27 12.46
CA THR A 94 3.33 -14.86 13.37
C THR A 94 2.86 -16.26 12.94
N ASP A 95 2.64 -16.50 11.64
CA ASP A 95 2.08 -17.77 11.14
C ASP A 95 3.01 -18.54 10.18
N GLY A 96 4.17 -18.00 9.85
CA GLY A 96 5.17 -18.61 8.97
C GLY A 96 4.77 -18.68 7.48
N LYS A 97 3.60 -18.16 7.08
CA LYS A 97 3.13 -18.23 5.70
C LYS A 97 3.74 -17.11 4.85
N LEU A 98 4.12 -17.45 3.60
CA LEU A 98 4.42 -16.47 2.56
C LEU A 98 3.14 -15.80 2.07
N TYR A 99 3.08 -14.48 2.18
CA TYR A 99 2.02 -13.64 1.65
C TYR A 99 2.53 -12.86 0.42
N LYS A 100 1.72 -12.86 -0.63
CA LYS A 100 1.82 -11.95 -1.76
C LYS A 100 0.75 -10.86 -1.61
N PHE A 101 0.97 -9.68 -2.17
CA PHE A 101 0.06 -8.55 -1.98
C PHE A 101 -0.62 -8.16 -3.29
N VAL A 102 -1.90 -7.84 -3.22
CA VAL A 102 -2.51 -6.96 -4.24
C VAL A 102 -2.00 -5.56 -3.97
N VAL A 103 -1.44 -4.91 -5.00
CA VAL A 103 -0.94 -3.54 -4.91
C VAL A 103 -1.79 -2.65 -5.80
N LEU A 104 -2.38 -1.62 -5.22
CA LEU A 104 -3.16 -0.60 -5.92
C LEU A 104 -2.50 0.76 -5.73
N ALA A 105 -2.17 1.45 -6.81
CA ALA A 105 -1.64 2.81 -6.79
C ALA A 105 -2.52 3.73 -7.64
N PRO A 106 -3.51 4.41 -7.04
CA PRO A 106 -4.31 5.40 -7.75
C PRO A 106 -3.50 6.68 -8.02
N LEU A 107 -3.70 7.29 -9.18
CA LEU A 107 -3.10 8.58 -9.54
C LEU A 107 -4.13 9.70 -9.32
N ALA A 108 -3.92 10.53 -8.30
CA ALA A 108 -4.72 11.72 -8.09
C ALA A 108 -4.30 12.85 -9.04
N GLU A 109 -5.24 13.71 -9.41
CA GLU A 109 -4.98 14.78 -10.38
C GLU A 109 -4.11 15.92 -9.82
N SER A 110 -4.28 16.30 -8.55
CA SER A 110 -3.68 17.52 -8.00
C SER A 110 -2.79 17.32 -6.76
N TRP A 111 -3.24 16.52 -5.79
CA TRP A 111 -2.53 16.32 -4.52
C TRP A 111 -2.39 14.84 -4.16
N GLY A 112 -3.51 14.19 -3.86
CA GLY A 112 -3.58 12.81 -3.43
C GLY A 112 -5.05 12.38 -3.24
N ILE A 113 -5.27 11.10 -3.01
CA ILE A 113 -6.61 10.55 -2.77
C ILE A 113 -7.09 10.95 -1.37
N ASN A 114 -8.24 11.60 -1.27
CA ASN A 114 -8.84 11.97 0.01
C ASN A 114 -9.67 10.81 0.61
N PRO A 115 -10.08 10.89 1.89
CA PRO A 115 -10.77 9.78 2.55
C PRO A 115 -12.11 9.36 1.89
N PRO A 116 -13.03 10.28 1.51
CA PRO A 116 -14.23 9.89 0.76
C PRO A 116 -13.91 9.14 -0.54
N GLN A 117 -12.93 9.60 -1.31
CA GLN A 117 -12.52 8.92 -2.54
C GLN A 117 -11.98 7.52 -2.25
N LEU A 118 -11.20 7.36 -1.18
CA LEU A 118 -10.72 6.05 -0.76
C LEU A 118 -11.86 5.08 -0.42
N GLU A 119 -12.97 5.56 0.17
CA GLU A 119 -14.13 4.71 0.43
C GLU A 119 -14.73 4.14 -0.87
N PHE A 120 -14.90 4.98 -1.91
CA PHE A 120 -15.37 4.53 -3.23
C PHE A 120 -14.39 3.54 -3.87
N ILE A 121 -13.10 3.83 -3.84
CA ILE A 121 -12.05 2.95 -4.37
C ILE A 121 -12.09 1.59 -3.66
N LEU A 122 -12.11 1.57 -2.32
CA LEU A 122 -12.17 0.34 -1.55
C LEU A 122 -13.44 -0.47 -1.83
N ASN A 123 -14.59 0.20 -1.97
CA ASN A 123 -15.86 -0.46 -2.29
C ASN A 123 -15.84 -1.12 -3.67
N ASP A 124 -15.13 -0.52 -4.63
CA ASP A 124 -14.98 -1.08 -5.97
C ASP A 124 -14.01 -2.28 -5.99
N VAL A 125 -12.80 -2.10 -5.46
CA VAL A 125 -11.75 -3.12 -5.57
C VAL A 125 -12.04 -4.37 -4.74
N LEU A 126 -12.68 -4.23 -3.58
CA LEU A 126 -13.05 -5.38 -2.75
C LEU A 126 -14.16 -6.24 -3.38
N LYS A 127 -14.93 -5.70 -4.33
CA LYS A 127 -15.93 -6.47 -5.08
C LYS A 127 -15.33 -7.21 -6.28
N LYS A 128 -14.29 -6.65 -6.89
CA LYS A 128 -13.73 -7.12 -8.16
C LYS A 128 -12.51 -8.04 -8.02
N TYR A 129 -11.75 -7.90 -6.93
CA TYR A 129 -10.46 -8.57 -6.77
C TYR A 129 -10.42 -9.47 -5.54
N PRO A 130 -9.59 -10.53 -5.56
CA PRO A 130 -9.52 -11.51 -4.48
C PRO A 130 -8.75 -10.95 -3.27
N ILE A 131 -9.39 -10.07 -2.51
CA ILE A 131 -8.77 -9.35 -1.40
C ILE A 131 -9.25 -9.91 -0.05
N ASP A 132 -8.29 -10.13 0.87
CA ASP A 132 -8.54 -10.37 2.28
C ASP A 132 -8.83 -9.04 2.97
N SER A 133 -10.12 -8.72 3.16
CA SER A 133 -10.54 -7.45 3.76
C SER A 133 -10.14 -7.29 5.22
N SER A 134 -9.61 -8.33 5.88
CA SER A 134 -9.02 -8.18 7.22
C SER A 134 -7.64 -7.55 7.18
N ARG A 135 -7.00 -7.46 6.01
CA ARG A 135 -5.64 -6.95 5.78
C ARG A 135 -5.62 -5.91 4.67
N ILE A 136 -6.11 -4.72 5.00
CA ILE A 136 -6.00 -3.54 4.15
C ILE A 136 -4.95 -2.63 4.75
N TYR A 137 -3.90 -2.37 3.98
CA TYR A 137 -2.76 -1.57 4.38
C TYR A 137 -2.69 -0.31 3.52
N LEU A 138 -2.35 0.81 4.14
CA LEU A 138 -2.16 2.08 3.45
C LEU A 138 -0.72 2.53 3.61
N THR A 139 -0.11 3.01 2.53
CA THR A 139 1.23 3.58 2.57
C THR A 139 1.32 4.77 1.66
N GLY A 140 2.21 5.70 1.98
CA GLY A 140 2.45 6.84 1.12
C GLY A 140 3.54 7.74 1.66
N TYR A 141 4.05 8.61 0.80
CA TYR A 141 5.09 9.56 1.14
C TYR A 141 4.65 11.01 0.86
N SER A 142 5.08 11.98 1.67
CA SER A 142 4.75 13.39 1.47
C SER A 142 3.22 13.63 1.48
N ALA A 143 2.65 14.15 0.37
CA ALA A 143 1.21 14.23 0.15
C ALA A 143 0.50 12.86 0.30
N GLY A 144 1.14 11.77 -0.11
CA GLY A 144 0.62 10.43 0.08
C GLY A 144 0.69 9.96 1.54
N GLY A 145 1.69 10.41 2.29
CA GLY A 145 1.73 10.21 3.74
C GLY A 145 0.57 10.92 4.44
N TRP A 146 0.22 12.12 3.96
CA TRP A 146 -1.01 12.80 4.37
C TRP A 146 -2.27 12.00 4.03
N CYS A 147 -2.39 11.43 2.82
CA CYS A 147 -3.53 10.57 2.45
C CYS A 147 -3.70 9.41 3.43
N THR A 148 -2.59 8.76 3.80
CA THR A 148 -2.56 7.68 4.79
C THR A 148 -3.10 8.15 6.15
N LEU A 149 -2.58 9.26 6.67
CA LEU A 149 -3.00 9.79 7.97
C LEU A 149 -4.45 10.24 7.97
N MET A 150 -4.88 10.97 6.94
CA MET A 150 -6.26 11.43 6.83
C MET A 150 -7.23 10.27 6.78
N SER A 151 -6.91 9.22 6.00
CA SER A 151 -7.76 8.04 5.85
C SER A 151 -7.98 7.29 7.16
N MET A 152 -6.95 7.17 8.01
CA MET A 152 -7.07 6.47 9.29
C MET A 152 -7.67 7.34 10.41
N THR A 153 -7.93 8.63 10.17
CA THR A 153 -8.53 9.53 11.16
C THR A 153 -9.79 10.23 10.66
N ASP A 154 -10.39 9.78 9.57
CA ASP A 154 -11.52 10.48 8.93
C ASP A 154 -12.86 10.16 9.62
N THR A 155 -13.39 8.96 9.35
CA THR A 155 -14.61 8.42 9.97
C THR A 155 -14.32 7.09 10.67
N LYS A 156 -15.16 6.72 11.65
CA LYS A 156 -15.13 5.39 12.26
C LYS A 156 -15.28 4.28 11.21
N HIS A 157 -16.12 4.50 10.21
CA HIS A 157 -16.35 3.52 9.15
C HIS A 157 -15.07 3.23 8.37
N LEU A 158 -14.45 4.25 7.75
CA LEU A 158 -13.21 4.07 6.99
C LEU A 158 -12.06 3.62 7.88
N THR A 159 -11.86 4.24 9.04
CA THR A 159 -10.78 3.89 9.98
C THR A 159 -10.85 2.41 10.35
N SER A 160 -12.05 1.90 10.62
CA SER A 160 -12.21 0.50 10.97
C SER A 160 -11.71 -0.43 9.86
N ARG A 161 -11.72 -0.04 8.58
CA ARG A 161 -11.31 -0.83 7.40
C ARG A 161 -9.81 -1.04 7.27
N ILE A 162 -9.02 -0.30 8.01
CA ILE A 162 -7.56 -0.30 7.88
C ILE A 162 -6.96 -1.20 8.96
N ALA A 163 -5.97 -2.02 8.60
CA ALA A 163 -5.26 -2.88 9.55
C ALA A 163 -3.94 -2.24 10.00
N ALA A 164 -3.20 -1.64 9.06
CA ALA A 164 -1.96 -0.95 9.35
C ALA A 164 -1.66 0.14 8.32
N THR A 165 -0.85 1.11 8.72
CA THR A 165 -0.42 2.23 7.88
C THR A 165 1.09 2.45 7.93
N VAL A 166 1.65 2.92 6.82
CA VAL A 166 3.07 3.28 6.71
C VAL A 166 3.21 4.70 6.10
N PRO A 167 2.96 5.75 6.90
CA PRO A 167 3.13 7.14 6.47
C PRO A 167 4.62 7.55 6.50
N MET A 168 5.15 8.03 5.38
CA MET A 168 6.53 8.52 5.27
C MET A 168 6.55 10.04 5.04
N SER A 169 7.29 10.78 5.87
CA SER A 169 7.34 12.26 5.92
C SER A 169 6.00 12.90 5.53
N PRO A 170 4.93 12.65 6.29
CA PRO A 170 3.59 13.09 5.93
C PRO A 170 3.46 14.62 5.96
N ALA A 171 2.81 15.17 4.94
CA ALA A 171 2.38 16.57 4.95
C ALA A 171 1.39 16.82 6.12
N PRO A 172 1.26 18.08 6.61
CA PRO A 172 0.45 18.35 7.79
C PRO A 172 -1.02 17.99 7.56
N MET A 173 -1.62 17.30 8.52
CA MET A 173 -3.05 16.97 8.51
C MET A 173 -3.91 18.23 8.67
N TYR A 174 -5.20 18.12 8.34
CA TYR A 174 -6.16 19.16 8.71
C TYR A 174 -6.27 19.28 10.24
N PRO A 175 -6.39 20.50 10.81
CA PRO A 175 -6.38 20.72 12.25
C PRO A 175 -7.36 19.84 13.03
N GLU A 176 -8.57 19.66 12.50
CA GLU A 176 -9.64 18.86 13.11
C GLU A 176 -9.31 17.36 13.20
N ASN A 177 -8.41 16.85 12.36
CA ASN A 177 -8.04 15.44 12.36
C ASN A 177 -7.05 15.08 13.46
N TYR A 178 -6.27 16.03 13.99
CA TYR A 178 -5.36 15.76 15.11
C TYR A 178 -6.09 15.34 16.39
N GLY A 179 -7.37 15.74 16.56
CA GLY A 179 -8.24 15.33 17.66
C GLY A 179 -8.97 13.99 17.45
N LYS A 180 -8.77 13.32 16.30
CA LYS A 180 -9.53 12.11 15.92
C LYS A 180 -8.76 10.80 16.11
N PHE A 181 -7.57 10.83 16.69
CA PHE A 181 -6.73 9.63 16.88
C PHE A 181 -7.34 8.57 17.80
N LYS A 182 -8.38 8.89 18.57
CA LYS A 182 -9.17 7.87 19.26
C LYS A 182 -9.80 6.86 18.29
N LEU A 183 -10.15 7.27 17.07
CA LEU A 183 -10.65 6.37 16.02
C LEU A 183 -9.60 5.30 15.68
N VAL A 184 -8.32 5.71 15.57
CA VAL A 184 -7.17 4.84 15.27
C VAL A 184 -7.01 3.79 16.37
N THR A 185 -7.04 4.22 17.63
CA THR A 185 -6.88 3.32 18.78
C THR A 185 -8.06 2.38 18.96
N ASP A 186 -9.29 2.90 18.83
CA ASP A 186 -10.52 2.09 18.94
C ASP A 186 -10.59 1.00 17.86
N ALA A 187 -10.11 1.29 16.65
CA ALA A 187 -10.01 0.33 15.56
C ALA A 187 -8.78 -0.59 15.65
N GLY A 188 -7.80 -0.27 16.50
CA GLY A 188 -6.55 -1.00 16.63
C GLY A 188 -5.64 -0.89 15.41
N VAL A 189 -5.69 0.25 14.70
CA VAL A 189 -4.83 0.51 13.53
C VAL A 189 -3.41 0.76 13.99
N HIS A 190 -2.47 0.00 13.45
CA HIS A 190 -1.04 0.20 13.74
C HIS A 190 -0.41 1.12 12.68
N ALA A 191 0.54 1.97 13.08
CA ALA A 191 1.20 2.89 12.16
C ALA A 191 2.72 2.86 12.31
N TRP A 192 3.44 2.69 11.20
CA TRP A 192 4.90 2.79 11.15
C TRP A 192 5.32 4.02 10.36
N TYR A 193 5.76 5.04 11.09
CA TYR A 193 6.24 6.30 10.55
C TYR A 193 7.70 6.21 10.12
N PHE A 194 8.03 6.87 9.01
CA PHE A 194 9.40 7.13 8.59
C PHE A 194 9.58 8.64 8.45
N ALA A 195 10.62 9.20 9.06
CA ALA A 195 10.86 10.64 8.99
C ALA A 195 12.36 10.99 9.05
N GLY A 196 12.75 11.99 8.26
CA GLY A 196 14.10 12.51 8.19
C GLY A 196 14.42 13.55 9.26
N THR A 197 15.61 13.49 9.86
CA THR A 197 16.10 14.49 10.81
C THR A 197 16.59 15.77 10.12
N ALA A 198 16.93 15.70 8.83
CA ALA A 198 17.26 16.86 8.00
C ALA A 198 16.01 17.59 7.43
N GLU A 199 14.79 17.17 7.80
CA GLU A 199 13.53 17.85 7.45
C GLU A 199 12.60 18.03 8.67
N PRO A 200 12.96 18.91 9.64
CA PRO A 200 12.30 18.98 10.95
C PRO A 200 10.77 19.11 10.90
N GLN A 201 10.23 19.87 9.95
CA GLN A 201 8.78 20.06 9.81
C GLN A 201 8.01 18.74 9.60
N PHE A 202 8.53 17.84 8.77
CA PHE A 202 7.86 16.55 8.49
C PHE A 202 8.06 15.54 9.62
N LEU A 203 9.20 15.62 10.31
CA LEU A 203 9.45 14.87 11.54
C LEU A 203 8.48 15.30 12.65
N GLU A 204 8.27 16.60 12.83
CA GLU A 204 7.32 17.17 13.79
C GLU A 204 5.88 16.77 13.48
N ASN A 205 5.48 16.74 12.21
CA ASN A 205 4.16 16.22 11.82
C ASN A 205 3.98 14.76 12.26
N SER A 206 4.99 13.92 12.00
CA SER A 206 4.98 12.50 12.41
C SER A 206 4.91 12.36 13.93
N GLN A 207 5.73 13.13 14.65
CA GLN A 207 5.77 13.11 16.11
C GLN A 207 4.44 13.53 16.72
N ARG A 208 3.79 14.57 16.17
CA ARG A 208 2.46 15.01 16.61
C ARG A 208 1.42 13.89 16.48
N CYS A 209 1.42 13.17 15.36
CA CYS A 209 0.51 12.03 15.17
C CYS A 209 0.80 10.87 16.13
N ILE A 210 2.09 10.56 16.35
CA ILE A 210 2.55 9.55 17.31
C ILE A 210 2.10 9.90 18.73
N ASP A 211 2.28 11.15 19.14
CA ASP A 211 1.90 11.64 20.45
C ASP A 211 0.37 11.59 20.63
N SER A 212 -0.39 11.99 19.60
CA SER A 212 -1.85 11.86 19.58
C SER A 212 -2.31 10.39 19.71
N THR A 213 -1.67 9.44 19.03
CA THR A 213 -2.00 8.01 19.21
C THR A 213 -1.66 7.54 20.62
N ASN A 214 -0.44 7.83 21.09
CA ASN A 214 0.07 7.38 22.40
C ASN A 214 -0.69 8.00 23.57
N HIS A 215 -1.32 9.17 23.38
CA HIS A 215 -2.23 9.77 24.36
C HIS A 215 -3.42 8.85 24.66
N TYR A 216 -3.99 8.20 23.64
CA TYR A 216 -5.12 7.27 23.81
C TYR A 216 -4.67 5.83 24.10
N GLN A 217 -3.66 5.34 23.38
CA GLN A 217 -3.14 3.98 23.57
C GLN A 217 -1.69 3.86 23.09
N LYS A 218 -0.81 3.43 23.99
CA LYS A 218 0.59 3.11 23.66
C LYS A 218 0.71 1.77 22.94
N GLY A 219 1.77 1.62 22.15
CA GLY A 219 2.13 0.35 21.50
C GLY A 219 1.53 0.13 20.10
N LEU A 220 0.78 1.09 19.57
CA LEU A 220 0.23 1.03 18.20
C LEU A 220 1.13 1.69 17.15
N VAL A 221 2.14 2.45 17.57
CA VAL A 221 2.97 3.27 16.68
C VAL A 221 4.44 2.93 16.78
N LYS A 222 5.11 2.97 15.64
CA LYS A 222 6.57 2.82 15.48
C LYS A 222 7.10 3.99 14.66
N LEU A 223 8.31 4.47 14.96
CA LEU A 223 8.99 5.51 14.18
C LEU A 223 10.40 5.06 13.83
N THR A 224 10.74 5.11 12.54
CA THR A 224 12.12 5.02 12.05
C THR A 224 12.57 6.43 11.67
N LYS A 225 13.61 6.93 12.35
CA LYS A 225 14.28 8.18 12.01
C LYS A 225 15.47 7.88 11.09
N HIS A 226 15.69 8.73 10.09
CA HIS A 226 16.85 8.67 9.20
C HIS A 226 17.47 10.05 9.01
N ASP A 227 18.69 10.12 8.49
CA ASP A 227 19.46 11.37 8.30
C ASP A 227 19.08 12.18 7.06
N LYS A 228 18.40 11.56 6.10
CA LYS A 228 17.97 12.19 4.84
C LYS A 228 16.94 13.31 5.06
N GLY A 229 16.85 14.24 4.10
CA GLY A 229 15.75 15.22 4.00
C GLY A 229 14.49 14.59 3.39
N HIS A 230 13.69 15.39 2.66
CA HIS A 230 12.42 14.97 2.04
C HIS A 230 12.59 14.03 0.83
N THR A 231 13.22 12.87 1.05
CA THR A 231 13.63 11.90 0.03
C THR A 231 13.92 10.53 0.66
N GLY A 232 14.38 9.57 -0.14
CA GLY A 232 14.89 8.28 0.33
C GLY A 232 13.83 7.19 0.50
N TRP A 233 12.57 7.49 0.17
CA TRP A 233 11.44 6.55 0.19
C TRP A 233 11.74 5.23 -0.50
N HIS A 234 12.44 5.29 -1.64
CA HIS A 234 12.79 4.13 -2.45
C HIS A 234 13.46 3.03 -1.64
N GLU A 235 14.32 3.40 -0.68
CA GLU A 235 14.98 2.45 0.21
C GLU A 235 13.98 1.76 1.13
N PHE A 236 13.10 2.50 1.79
CA PHE A 236 12.15 1.95 2.76
C PHE A 236 11.05 1.09 2.11
N TYR A 237 10.79 1.31 0.82
CA TYR A 237 9.93 0.45 0.01
C TYR A 237 10.64 -0.78 -0.56
N ASP A 238 11.97 -0.89 -0.46
CA ASP A 238 12.67 -2.10 -0.89
C ASP A 238 12.25 -3.30 -0.03
N PRO A 239 11.77 -4.42 -0.60
CA PRO A 239 11.54 -5.64 0.17
C PRO A 239 12.79 -6.18 0.90
N ALA A 240 13.99 -5.79 0.46
CA ALA A 240 15.26 -6.10 1.12
C ALA A 240 15.61 -5.16 2.29
N TYR A 241 14.93 -4.01 2.43
CA TYR A 241 15.14 -3.12 3.57
C TYR A 241 14.87 -3.85 4.89
N ARG A 242 15.73 -3.61 5.87
CA ARG A 242 15.59 -4.14 7.23
C ARG A 242 15.76 -3.02 8.21
N ASP A 243 14.72 -2.79 8.99
CA ASP A 243 14.77 -1.82 10.07
C ASP A 243 15.74 -2.25 11.17
N SER A 244 16.48 -1.28 11.70
CA SER A 244 17.53 -1.53 12.68
C SER A 244 17.01 -2.01 14.04
N ILE A 245 15.72 -1.84 14.34
CA ILE A 245 15.15 -2.20 15.65
C ILE A 245 14.64 -3.64 15.67
N ASP A 246 13.87 -4.05 14.66
CA ASP A 246 13.17 -5.35 14.66
C ASP A 246 13.51 -6.24 13.46
N ASN A 247 14.45 -5.81 12.61
CA ASN A 247 14.90 -6.53 11.43
C ASN A 247 13.71 -6.98 10.56
N MET A 248 12.79 -6.05 10.30
CA MET A 248 11.65 -6.23 9.40
C MET A 248 11.70 -5.22 8.25
N SER A 249 11.24 -5.67 7.09
CA SER A 249 10.70 -4.79 6.05
C SER A 249 9.30 -4.31 6.43
N ILE A 250 8.81 -3.25 5.76
CA ILE A 250 7.43 -2.77 5.96
C ILE A 250 6.40 -3.86 5.65
N TYR A 251 6.71 -4.77 4.71
CA TYR A 251 5.83 -5.86 4.30
C TYR A 251 5.66 -6.91 5.39
N GLU A 252 6.77 -7.32 6.01
CA GLU A 252 6.77 -8.26 7.14
C GLU A 252 6.06 -7.64 8.35
N TRP A 253 6.31 -6.35 8.60
CA TRP A 253 5.67 -5.63 9.71
C TRP A 253 4.15 -5.48 9.51
N MET A 254 3.69 -5.04 8.33
CA MET A 254 2.25 -4.91 8.05
C MET A 254 1.51 -6.24 8.22
N LEU A 255 2.13 -7.36 7.85
CA LEU A 255 1.54 -8.71 7.98
C LEU A 255 1.27 -9.14 9.42
N GLN A 256 1.88 -8.51 10.41
CA GLN A 256 1.61 -8.77 11.83
C GLN A 256 0.19 -8.31 12.22
N PHE A 257 -0.46 -7.48 11.39
CA PHE A 257 -1.73 -6.84 11.71
C PHE A 257 -2.87 -7.29 10.80
N LYS A 258 -4.00 -7.55 11.44
CA LYS A 258 -5.32 -7.74 10.84
C LYS A 258 -6.30 -6.89 11.64
N ARG A 259 -7.34 -6.39 10.99
CA ARG A 259 -8.50 -5.85 11.70
C ARG A 259 -9.07 -6.89 12.66
N LYS A 260 -9.53 -6.42 13.82
CA LYS A 260 -10.46 -7.20 14.66
C LYS A 260 -11.80 -7.29 13.91
N LYS A 261 -12.43 -8.46 13.96
CA LYS A 261 -13.78 -8.68 13.42
C LYS A 261 -14.81 -7.89 14.23
#